data_AF-A0A925IC32-F1
#
_entry.id   AF-A0A925IC32-F1
#
_cell.length_a   1.000
_cell.length_b   1.000
_cell.length_c   1.000
_cell.angle_alpha   90.00
_cell.angle_beta   90.00
_cell.angle_gamma   90.00
#
_symmetry.space_group_name_H-M   'P 1'
#
loop_
_entity.id
_entity.type
_entity.pdbx_description
1 polymer ?
#
loop_
_entity_poly.entity_id
_entity_poly.type
_entity_poly.pdbx_seq_one_letter_code
_entity_poly.pdbx_strand_id
1 'polypeptide(L)'
;MSVQSTSSEISLHPEHEGGGTKRIWKIFWVLSALTIIELALGYFLYAMQGNLGYAAVLSTKIVIGVLTLLKAYYIVSVFMHLGDEVRNLIMTIVVPLVLFVWFIIAFLADGNSWKLLRNTNAGSRENIEQVAPAAVEQGEKR
;
A
#
# COMPACT_ATOMS: atom_id res chain seq x y z
N MET A 1 -43.02 30.40 -56.01
CA MET A 1 -41.93 29.41 -55.84
C MET A 1 -40.79 30.09 -55.11
N SER A 2 -40.55 29.75 -53.86
CA SER A 2 -39.30 30.06 -53.16
C SER A 2 -39.09 28.97 -52.12
N VAL A 3 -38.43 27.91 -52.59
CA VAL A 3 -37.97 26.79 -51.78
C VAL A 3 -36.89 27.35 -50.85
N GLN A 4 -37.15 27.41 -49.56
CA GLN A 4 -36.11 27.61 -48.55
C GLN A 4 -35.98 26.31 -47.75
N SER A 5 -35.28 25.37 -48.38
CA SER A 5 -34.63 24.26 -47.70
C SER A 5 -33.24 24.76 -47.34
N THR A 6 -32.90 24.87 -46.06
CA THR A 6 -31.52 24.95 -45.53
C THR A 6 -31.59 25.20 -44.02
N SER A 7 -31.76 24.14 -43.24
CA SER A 7 -31.04 24.01 -41.98
C SER A 7 -31.08 22.56 -41.53
N SER A 8 -30.30 21.73 -42.21
CA SER A 8 -29.76 20.54 -41.57
C SER A 8 -28.77 21.04 -40.52
N GLU A 9 -29.21 21.19 -39.28
CA GLU A 9 -28.31 21.30 -38.14
C GLU A 9 -27.36 20.12 -38.22
N ILE A 10 -26.10 20.40 -38.54
CA ILE A 10 -25.00 19.45 -38.45
C ILE A 10 -24.76 19.28 -36.95
N SER A 11 -25.55 18.40 -36.33
CA SER A 11 -25.23 17.79 -35.05
C SER A 11 -24.07 16.84 -35.28
N LEU A 12 -22.87 17.42 -35.34
CA LEU A 12 -21.63 16.72 -35.05
C LEU A 12 -21.75 16.23 -33.61
N HIS A 13 -22.36 15.06 -33.42
CA HIS A 13 -22.04 14.25 -32.26
C HIS A 13 -20.53 14.03 -32.34
N PRO A 14 -19.73 14.54 -31.40
CA PRO A 14 -18.37 14.06 -31.28
C PRO A 14 -18.53 12.56 -31.05
N GLU A 15 -18.15 11.78 -32.04
CA GLU A 15 -18.02 10.35 -31.88
C GLU A 15 -16.93 10.17 -30.82
N HIS A 16 -17.36 9.99 -29.56
CA HIS A 16 -16.48 9.56 -28.49
C HIS A 16 -16.12 8.11 -28.79
N GLU A 17 -15.25 7.90 -29.79
CA GLU A 17 -14.69 6.61 -30.11
C GLU A 17 -14.09 6.02 -28.83
N GLY A 18 -14.61 4.86 -28.44
CA GLY A 18 -14.26 4.11 -27.23
C GLY A 18 -12.86 3.51 -27.26
N GLY A 19 -11.82 4.32 -27.51
CA GLY A 19 -10.41 3.92 -27.52
C GLY A 19 -9.84 3.59 -26.14
N GLY A 20 -10.45 4.11 -25.06
CA GLY A 20 -9.99 3.88 -23.68
C GLY A 20 -10.20 2.45 -23.18
N THR A 21 -11.30 1.81 -23.54
CA THR A 21 -11.72 0.52 -22.95
C THR A 21 -10.76 -0.62 -23.29
N LYS A 22 -10.22 -0.66 -24.52
CA LYS A 22 -9.23 -1.68 -24.93
C LYS A 22 -7.92 -1.55 -24.15
N ARG A 23 -7.49 -0.32 -23.85
CA ARG A 23 -6.30 -0.05 -23.05
C ARG A 23 -6.50 -0.54 -21.62
N ILE A 24 -7.63 -0.18 -21.01
CA ILE A 24 -8.02 -0.61 -19.65
C ILE A 24 -8.02 -2.14 -19.53
N TRP A 25 -8.61 -2.83 -20.51
CA TRP A 25 -8.66 -4.29 -20.51
C TRP A 25 -7.28 -4.95 -20.60
N LYS A 26 -6.37 -4.38 -21.40
CA LYS A 26 -4.98 -4.86 -21.48
C LYS A 26 -4.25 -4.70 -20.13
N ILE A 27 -4.44 -3.56 -19.46
CA ILE A 27 -3.82 -3.25 -18.17
C ILE A 27 -4.38 -4.17 -17.08
N PHE A 28 -5.70 -4.34 -17.06
CA PHE A 28 -6.38 -5.24 -16.15
C PHE A 28 -5.81 -6.64 -16.23
N TRP A 29 -5.61 -7.20 -17.43
CA TRP A 29 -5.04 -8.53 -17.59
C TRP A 29 -3.59 -8.63 -17.11
N VAL A 30 -2.74 -7.64 -17.43
CA VAL A 30 -1.35 -7.62 -16.95
C VAL A 30 -1.31 -7.58 -15.42
N LEU A 31 -2.12 -6.71 -14.82
CA LEU A 31 -2.18 -6.52 -13.39
C LEU A 31 -2.78 -7.74 -12.68
N SER A 32 -3.83 -8.34 -13.27
CA SER A 32 -4.45 -9.57 -12.78
C SER A 32 -3.43 -10.72 -12.77
N ALA A 33 -2.68 -10.92 -13.85
CA ALA A 33 -1.63 -11.93 -13.92
C ALA A 33 -0.56 -11.70 -12.84
N LEU A 34 -0.08 -10.46 -12.68
CA LEU A 34 0.90 -10.10 -11.65
C LEU A 34 0.37 -10.42 -10.23
N THR A 35 -0.91 -10.12 -9.99
CA THR A 35 -1.56 -10.38 -8.69
C THR A 35 -1.74 -11.87 -8.41
N ILE A 36 -2.09 -12.66 -9.42
CA ILE A 36 -2.20 -14.13 -9.31
C ILE A 36 -0.83 -14.73 -8.99
N ILE A 37 0.24 -14.27 -9.66
CA ILE A 37 1.61 -14.72 -9.40
C ILE A 37 2.01 -14.40 -7.94
N GLU A 38 1.77 -13.16 -7.49
CA GLU A 38 2.05 -12.73 -6.12
C GLU A 38 1.33 -13.61 -5.08
N LEU A 39 0.04 -13.88 -5.27
CA LEU A 39 -0.75 -14.76 -4.41
C LEU A 39 -0.26 -16.21 -4.44
N ALA A 40 0.12 -16.72 -5.62
CA ALA A 40 0.66 -18.07 -5.75
C ALA A 40 2.00 -18.24 -5.03
N LEU A 41 2.90 -17.24 -5.11
CA LEU A 41 4.15 -17.21 -4.36
C LEU A 41 3.90 -17.12 -2.84
N GLY A 42 2.92 -16.31 -2.41
CA GLY A 42 2.52 -16.21 -1.01
C GLY A 42 1.94 -17.53 -0.48
N TYR A 43 1.08 -18.17 -1.27
CA TYR A 43 0.51 -19.48 -0.95
C TYR A 43 1.57 -20.57 -0.92
N PHE A 44 2.50 -20.59 -1.87
CA PHE A 44 3.60 -21.55 -1.88
C PHE A 44 4.49 -21.42 -0.64
N LEU A 45 4.80 -20.18 -0.23
CA LEU A 45 5.55 -19.92 0.99
C LEU A 45 4.82 -20.47 2.22
N TYR A 46 3.50 -20.28 2.29
CA TYR A 46 2.66 -20.81 3.37
C TYR A 46 2.54 -22.34 3.34
N ALA A 47 2.38 -22.93 2.15
CA ALA A 47 2.23 -24.38 1.98
C ALA A 47 3.52 -25.15 2.33
N MET A 48 4.69 -24.53 2.14
CA MET A 48 5.98 -25.12 2.50
C MET A 48 6.57 -24.58 3.81
N GLN A 49 5.75 -23.95 4.64
CA GLN A 49 6.13 -23.45 5.96
C GLN A 49 6.73 -24.60 6.80
N GLY A 50 8.04 -24.53 7.07
CA GLY A 50 8.78 -25.53 7.86
C GLY A 50 9.83 -26.33 7.08
N ASN A 51 9.78 -26.36 5.75
CA ASN A 51 10.77 -27.07 4.91
C ASN A 51 11.73 -26.14 4.15
N LEU A 52 11.50 -24.81 4.16
CA LEU A 52 12.38 -23.83 3.52
C LEU A 52 13.37 -23.23 4.52
N GLY A 53 14.62 -23.09 4.09
CA GLY A 53 15.63 -22.34 4.83
C GLY A 53 15.26 -20.86 5.00
N TYR A 54 15.74 -20.23 6.08
CA TYR A 54 15.48 -18.83 6.42
C TYR A 54 15.73 -17.86 5.25
N ALA A 55 16.82 -18.07 4.51
CA ALA A 55 17.17 -17.25 3.35
C ALA A 55 16.12 -17.34 2.23
N ALA A 56 15.56 -18.53 1.97
CA ALA A 56 14.55 -18.72 0.96
C ALA A 56 13.23 -18.03 1.36
N VAL A 57 12.82 -18.16 2.63
CA VAL A 57 11.64 -17.46 3.16
C VAL A 57 11.79 -15.94 3.04
N LEU A 58 12.94 -15.40 3.42
CA LEU A 58 13.21 -13.96 3.36
C LEU A 58 13.21 -13.46 1.92
N SER A 59 13.87 -14.18 1.00
CA SER A 59 13.90 -13.82 -0.42
C SER A 59 12.51 -13.79 -1.05
N THR A 60 11.66 -14.79 -0.78
CA THR A 60 10.29 -14.85 -1.29
C THR A 60 9.45 -13.71 -0.74
N LYS A 61 9.59 -13.35 0.54
CA LYS A 61 8.90 -12.18 1.12
C LYS A 61 9.31 -10.87 0.45
N ILE A 62 10.60 -10.69 0.18
CA ILE A 62 11.11 -9.52 -0.53
C ILE A 62 10.54 -9.47 -1.95
N VAL A 63 10.54 -10.59 -2.67
CA VAL A 63 9.98 -10.68 -4.03
C VAL A 63 8.51 -10.31 -4.05
N ILE A 64 7.70 -10.86 -3.13
CA ILE A 64 6.29 -10.51 -2.98
C ILE A 64 6.13 -9.00 -2.74
N GLY A 65 6.89 -8.44 -1.80
CA GLY A 65 6.85 -7.00 -1.52
C GLY A 65 7.20 -6.12 -2.72
N VAL A 66 8.22 -6.50 -3.49
CA VAL A 66 8.61 -5.77 -4.71
C VAL A 66 7.53 -5.88 -5.80
N LEU A 67 6.94 -7.06 -6.01
CA LEU A 67 5.83 -7.23 -6.94
C LEU A 67 4.62 -6.38 -6.55
N THR A 68 4.31 -6.27 -5.25
CA THR A 68 3.25 -5.42 -4.73
C THR A 68 3.52 -3.93 -4.98
N LEU A 69 4.76 -3.46 -4.83
CA LEU A 69 5.13 -2.08 -5.13
C LEU A 69 5.06 -1.78 -6.63
N LEU A 70 5.58 -2.69 -7.46
CA LEU A 70 5.54 -2.57 -8.92
C LEU A 70 4.11 -2.50 -9.44
N LYS A 71 3.21 -3.35 -8.92
CA LYS A 71 1.80 -3.34 -9.33
C LYS A 71 1.12 -2.04 -8.91
N ALA A 72 1.39 -1.53 -7.70
CA ALA A 72 0.83 -0.29 -7.21
C ALA A 72 1.29 0.90 -8.07
N TYR A 73 2.58 0.96 -8.39
CA TYR A 73 3.13 1.97 -9.30
C TYR A 73 2.52 1.86 -10.70
N TYR A 74 2.35 0.65 -11.23
CA TYR A 74 1.73 0.42 -12.54
C TYR A 74 0.25 0.86 -12.56
N ILE A 75 -0.50 0.61 -11.48
CA ILE A 75 -1.88 1.11 -11.37
C ILE A 75 -1.89 2.64 -11.42
N VAL A 76 -1.08 3.30 -10.60
CA VAL A 76 -1.07 4.76 -10.51
C VAL A 76 -0.63 5.38 -11.84
N SER A 77 0.49 4.93 -12.42
CA SER A 77 1.00 5.48 -13.67
C SER A 77 0.01 5.31 -14.84
N VAL A 78 -0.72 4.20 -14.89
CA VAL A 78 -1.55 3.89 -16.06
C VAL A 78 -3.02 4.25 -15.91
N PHE A 79 -3.66 3.98 -14.77
CA PHE A 79 -5.08 4.34 -14.57
C PHE A 79 -5.29 5.82 -14.32
N MET A 80 -4.26 6.53 -13.86
CA MET A 80 -4.38 7.96 -13.64
C MET A 80 -3.83 8.82 -14.79
N HIS A 81 -3.23 8.23 -15.84
CA HIS A 81 -2.74 8.97 -17.02
C HIS A 81 -1.98 10.28 -16.66
N LEU A 82 -1.19 10.23 -15.59
CA LEU A 82 -0.67 11.41 -14.88
C LEU A 82 0.55 12.08 -15.54
N GLY A 83 0.95 11.62 -16.73
CA GLY A 83 2.25 11.96 -17.31
C GLY A 83 2.45 13.46 -17.49
N ASP A 84 1.50 14.13 -18.16
CA ASP A 84 1.70 15.52 -18.58
C ASP A 84 0.60 16.50 -18.13
N GLU A 85 -0.60 16.03 -17.79
CA GLU A 85 -1.76 16.92 -17.52
C GLU A 85 -2.16 16.99 -16.04
N VAL A 86 -1.66 16.09 -15.18
CA VAL A 86 -2.36 15.73 -13.94
C VAL A 86 -1.52 15.79 -12.65
N ARG A 87 -0.45 16.59 -12.64
CA ARG A 87 0.38 16.83 -11.44
C ARG A 87 -0.44 17.23 -10.21
N ASN A 88 -1.58 17.90 -10.41
CA ASN A 88 -2.50 18.31 -9.35
C ASN A 88 -3.22 17.11 -8.69
N LEU A 89 -3.57 16.07 -9.44
CA LEU A 89 -4.23 14.87 -8.88
C LEU A 89 -3.25 14.03 -8.07
N ILE A 90 -1.99 13.88 -8.51
CA ILE A 90 -0.94 13.25 -7.69
C ILE A 90 -0.82 13.96 -6.34
N MET A 91 -0.77 15.29 -6.33
CA MET A 91 -0.66 16.06 -5.09
C MET A 91 -1.84 15.80 -4.14
N THR A 92 -3.07 15.68 -4.65
CA THR A 92 -4.23 15.35 -3.81
C THR A 92 -4.21 13.96 -3.19
N ILE A 93 -3.42 13.02 -3.73
CA ILE A 93 -3.28 11.66 -3.19
C ILE A 93 -2.05 11.58 -2.28
N VAL A 94 -0.93 12.15 -2.72
CA VAL A 94 0.35 12.10 -2.00
C VAL A 94 0.29 12.91 -0.71
N VAL A 95 -0.32 14.10 -0.72
CA VAL A 95 -0.43 14.94 0.49
C VAL A 95 -1.15 14.22 1.65
N PRO A 96 -2.37 13.68 1.48
CA PRO A 96 -3.01 12.94 2.56
C PRO A 96 -2.28 11.64 2.93
N LEU A 97 -1.62 10.96 1.99
CA LEU A 97 -0.79 9.78 2.31
C LEU A 97 0.41 10.14 3.20
N VAL A 98 1.12 11.22 2.88
CA VAL A 98 2.27 11.69 3.66
C VAL A 98 1.82 12.18 5.03
N LEU A 99 0.72 12.94 5.10
CA LEU A 99 0.15 13.35 6.38
C LEU A 99 -0.26 12.13 7.21
N PHE A 100 -0.86 11.11 6.61
CA PHE A 100 -1.25 9.88 7.33
C PHE A 100 -0.04 9.16 7.94
N VAL A 101 1.04 8.97 7.17
CA VAL A 101 2.28 8.36 7.69
C VAL A 101 2.90 9.20 8.80
N TRP A 102 2.93 10.53 8.63
CA TRP A 102 3.39 11.44 9.67
C TRP A 102 2.55 11.35 10.95
N PHE A 103 1.22 11.27 10.83
CA PHE A 103 0.29 11.10 11.96
C PHE A 103 0.56 9.80 12.72
N ILE A 104 0.80 8.68 12.02
CA ILE A 104 1.16 7.40 12.67
C ILE A 104 2.41 7.59 13.53
N ILE A 105 3.45 8.21 12.97
CA ILE A 105 4.72 8.45 13.69
C ILE A 105 4.49 9.37 14.90
N ALA A 106 3.74 10.46 14.73
CA ALA A 106 3.43 11.41 15.80
C ALA A 106 2.67 10.71 16.94
N PHE A 107 1.66 9.90 16.64
CA PHE A 107 0.90 9.16 17.64
C PHE A 107 1.71 8.06 18.31
N LEU A 108 2.61 7.38 17.60
CA LEU A 108 3.53 6.42 18.22
C LEU A 108 4.49 7.11 19.20
N ALA A 109 5.03 8.28 18.81
CA ALA A 109 5.91 9.06 19.67
C ALA A 109 5.18 9.60 20.92
N ASP A 110 3.98 10.16 20.74
CA ASP A 110 3.17 10.69 21.84
C ASP A 110 2.66 9.57 22.77
N GLY A 111 2.25 8.43 22.19
CA GLY A 111 1.90 7.23 22.95
C GLY A 111 3.06 6.69 23.79
N ASN A 112 4.28 6.71 23.25
CA ASN A 112 5.48 6.32 23.99
C ASN A 112 5.81 7.33 25.10
N SER A 113 5.68 8.63 24.84
CA SER A 113 5.85 9.70 25.83
C SER A 113 4.87 9.54 26.99
N TRP A 114 3.59 9.31 26.70
CA TRP A 114 2.59 9.02 27.73
C TRP A 114 2.99 7.78 28.54
N LYS A 115 3.33 6.67 27.87
CA LYS A 115 3.75 5.43 28.55
C LYS A 115 4.93 5.68 29.50
N LEU A 116 5.89 6.52 29.10
CA LEU A 116 7.02 6.89 29.94
C LEU A 116 6.57 7.72 31.15
N LEU A 117 5.77 8.77 30.95
CA LEU A 117 5.33 9.68 32.02
C LEU A 117 4.46 8.99 33.07
N ARG A 118 3.61 8.04 32.66
CA ARG A 118 2.82 7.21 33.60
C ARG A 118 3.69 6.25 34.40
N ASN A 119 4.79 5.74 33.83
CA ASN A 119 5.69 4.82 34.54
C ASN A 119 6.68 5.57 35.45
N THR A 120 7.07 6.79 35.07
CA THR A 120 8.09 7.59 35.77
C THR A 120 7.53 8.70 36.67
N ASN A 121 6.19 8.79 36.84
CA ASN A 121 5.50 9.86 37.57
C ASN A 121 6.04 11.26 37.21
N ALA A 122 5.93 11.63 35.93
CA ALA A 122 6.46 12.89 35.39
C ALA A 122 7.97 13.10 35.62
N GLY A 123 8.76 12.02 35.58
CA GLY A 123 10.22 12.07 35.76
C GLY A 123 10.70 12.12 37.22
N SER A 124 9.80 11.96 38.19
CA SER A 124 10.13 11.96 39.62
C SER A 124 10.76 10.64 40.09
N ARG A 125 10.66 9.55 39.31
CA ARG A 125 11.28 8.24 39.61
C ARG A 125 11.98 7.70 38.36
N GLU A 126 13.17 7.09 38.53
CA GLU A 126 13.82 6.33 37.45
C GLU A 126 12.89 5.24 36.92
N ASN A 127 12.98 4.97 35.61
CA ASN A 127 12.10 4.07 34.88
C ASN A 127 12.11 2.68 35.53
N ILE A 128 11.04 2.35 36.27
CA ILE A 128 10.82 1.00 36.79
C ILE A 128 10.33 0.16 35.61
N GLU A 129 11.20 -0.11 34.65
CA GLU A 129 10.98 -1.15 33.67
C GLU A 129 11.46 -2.45 34.28
N GLN A 130 10.51 -3.14 34.92
CA GLN A 130 10.42 -4.59 34.96
C GLN A 130 11.71 -5.31 35.38
N VAL A 131 11.95 -5.40 36.70
CA VAL A 131 12.71 -6.53 37.24
C VAL A 131 11.93 -7.77 36.82
N ALA A 132 12.43 -8.48 35.80
CA ALA A 132 11.96 -9.81 35.46
C ALA A 132 11.81 -10.58 36.78
N PRO A 133 10.68 -11.27 37.05
CA PRO A 133 10.62 -12.10 38.24
C PRO A 133 11.81 -13.02 38.14
N ALA A 134 12.71 -12.91 39.13
CA ALA A 134 13.92 -13.70 39.23
C ALA A 134 13.52 -15.12 38.87
N ALA A 135 14.14 -15.67 37.82
CA ALA A 135 14.02 -17.08 37.51
C ALA A 135 14.25 -17.79 38.84
N VAL A 136 13.19 -18.44 39.34
CA VAL A 136 13.21 -19.15 40.61
C VAL A 136 14.46 -20.01 40.56
N GLU A 137 15.41 -19.64 41.41
CA GLU A 137 16.63 -20.39 41.62
C GLU A 137 16.18 -21.82 41.87
N GLN A 138 16.56 -22.72 40.96
CA GLN A 138 16.39 -24.17 41.14
C GLN A 138 17.25 -24.57 42.34
N GLY A 139 16.72 -24.33 43.53
CA GLY A 139 17.17 -24.89 44.78
C GLY A 139 16.78 -26.36 44.82
N GLU A 140 17.73 -27.20 44.39
CA GLU A 140 18.17 -28.39 45.11
C GLU A 140 17.12 -29.08 46.00
N LYS A 141 16.60 -30.24 45.59
CA LYS A 141 16.38 -31.36 46.50
C LYS A 141 16.73 -32.68 45.82
N ARG A 142 17.75 -33.30 46.41
CA ARG A 142 18.11 -34.72 46.49
C ARG A 142 17.02 -35.72 46.12
#